data_AF-A0A9E3JEG7-F1
#
_entry.id   AF-A0A9E3JEG7-F1
#
_cell.length_a   1.000
_cell.length_b   1.000
_cell.length_c   1.000
_cell.angle_alpha   90.00
_cell.angle_beta   90.00
_cell.angle_gamma   90.00
#
_symmetry.space_group_name_H-M   'P 1'
#
loop_
_entity.id
_entity.type
_entity.pdbx_description
1 polymer ?
#
loop_
_entity_poly.entity_id
_entity_poly.type
_entity_poly.pdbx_seq_one_letter_code
_entity_poly.pdbx_strand_id
1 'polypeptide(L)' 'FVNVYLNDEDVRFLDGINTKLTDGDNVTILPAVAGGMA' A
#
# COMPACT_ATOMS: atom_id res chain seq x y z
N PHE A 1 3.03 11.31 3.16
CA PHE A 1 2.07 10.20 3.21
C PHE A 1 2.53 9.12 2.23
N VAL A 2 2.18 7.85 2.47
CA VAL A 2 2.42 6.74 1.54
C VAL A 2 1.14 5.92 1.45
N ASN A 3 0.88 5.31 0.30
CA ASN A 3 -0.17 4.32 0.14
C ASN A 3 0.50 2.94 0.10
N VAL A 4 -0.12 1.96 0.75
CA VAL A 4 0.40 0.59 0.83
C VAL A 4 -0.69 -0.34 0.29
N TYR A 5 -0.28 -1.23 -0.60
CA TYR A 5 -1.15 -2.21 -1.24
C TYR A 5 -0.60 -3.62 -1.03
N LEU A 6 -1.49 -4.58 -0.78
CA LEU A 6 -1.22 -6.01 -0.76
C LEU A 6 -2.00 -6.64 -1.90
N ASN A 7 -1.32 -7.27 -2.87
CA ASN A 7 -1.94 -7.91 -4.02
C ASN A 7 -2.96 -6.99 -4.72
N ASP A 8 -2.54 -5.75 -4.99
CA ASP A 8 -3.33 -4.67 -5.62
C ASP A 8 -4.49 -4.10 -4.78
N GLU A 9 -4.71 -4.59 -3.55
CA GLU A 9 -5.72 -4.08 -2.61
C GLU A 9 -5.10 -3.14 -1.55
N ASP A 10 -5.72 -1.98 -1.32
CA ASP A 10 -5.22 -1.01 -0.32
C ASP A 10 -5.44 -1.55 1.10
N VAL A 11 -4.35 -1.61 1.90
CA VAL A 11 -4.39 -2.23 3.23
C VAL A 11 -5.36 -1.55 4.20
N ARG A 12 -5.81 -0.32 3.93
CA ARG A 12 -6.82 0.38 4.73
C ARG A 12 -8.20 -0.26 4.67
N PHE A 13 -8.48 -1.09 3.67
CA PHE A 13 -9.70 -1.90 3.58
C PHE A 13 -9.51 -3.33 4.12
N LEU A 14 -8.28 -3.69 4.49
CA LEU A 14 -7.92 -4.93 5.18
C LEU A 14 -7.81 -4.66 6.69
N ASP A 15 -6.77 -5.22 7.34
CA ASP A 15 -6.48 -4.99 8.76
C ASP A 15 -5.42 -3.88 8.96
N GLY A 16 -5.34 -2.95 8.00
CA GLY A 16 -4.34 -1.89 8.00
C GLY A 16 -2.92 -2.44 8.05
N ILE A 17 -2.10 -1.88 8.92
CA ILE A 17 -0.71 -2.31 9.12
C ILE A 17 -0.57 -3.70 9.76
N ASN A 18 -1.66 -4.26 10.32
CA ASN A 18 -1.66 -5.58 10.95
C ASN A 18 -2.04 -6.70 9.96
N THR A 19 -2.32 -6.35 8.70
CA THR A 19 -2.64 -7.30 7.64
C THR A 19 -1.54 -8.36 7.56
N LYS A 20 -1.91 -9.62 7.81
CA LYS A 20 -0.99 -10.75 7.75
C LYS A 20 -0.57 -11.02 6.32
N LEU A 21 0.72 -11.31 6.14
CA LEU A 21 1.30 -11.71 4.87
C LEU A 21 1.51 -13.22 4.82
N THR A 22 1.54 -13.74 3.60
CA THR A 22 1.91 -15.10 3.26
C THR A 22 2.99 -15.11 2.17
N ASP A 23 3.71 -16.23 2.07
CA ASP A 23 4.72 -16.38 1.03
C ASP A 23 4.09 -16.26 -0.35
N GLY A 24 4.69 -15.43 -1.21
CA GLY A 24 4.21 -15.14 -2.56
C GLY A 24 3.39 -13.87 -2.69
N ASP A 25 3.02 -13.22 -1.58
CA ASP A 25 2.31 -11.94 -1.60
C ASP A 25 3.15 -10.80 -2.19
N ASN A 26 2.50 -9.92 -2.94
CA ASN A 26 3.11 -8.70 -3.47
C ASN A 26 2.73 -7.48 -2.64
N VAL A 27 3.73 -6.77 -2.12
CA VAL A 27 3.54 -5.50 -1.41
C VAL A 27 4.02 -4.35 -2.28
N THR A 28 3.09 -3.45 -2.61
CA THR A 28 3.41 -2.22 -3.32
C THR A 28 3.36 -1.03 -2.36
N ILE A 29 4.45 -0.27 -2.31
CA ILE A 29 4.55 0.96 -1.52
C ILE A 29 4.62 2.12 -2.50
N LEU A 30 3.55 2.90 -2.55
CA LEU A 30 3.45 4.06 -3.43
C LEU A 30 3.71 5.34 -2.60
N PRO A 31 4.80 6.09 -2.87
CA PRO A 31 5.00 7.39 -2.27
C PRO A 31 3.82 8.31 -2.63
N ALA A 32 3.30 9.09 -1.68
CA ALA A 32 2.32 10.10 -2.05
C ALA A 32 2.99 11.13 -2.96
N VAL A 33 2.53 11.19 -4.21
CA VAL A 33 2.89 12.27 -5.12
C VAL A 33 2.04 13.46 -4.73
N ALA A 34 2.62 14.40 -3.98
CA ALA A 34 2.13 15.77 -4.00
C ALA A 34 2.40 16.27 -5.43
N GLY A 35 1.35 16.63 -6.17
CA GLY A 35 1.45 17.08 -7.55
C GLY A 35 2.61 18.06 -7.72
N GLY A 36 3.50 17.79 -8.68
CA GLY A 36 4.57 18.71 -9.02
C GLY A 36 3.96 20.07 -9.34
N MET A 37 4.44 21.12 -8.67
CA MET A 37 4.16 22.48 -9.12
C MET A 37 4.85 22.64 -10.48
N ALA A 38 4.05 22.84 -11.52
CA ALA A 38 4.49 23.44 -12.77
C ALA A 38 4.17 24.93 -12.74
#